data_AF-A0A1Z8N4L5-F1
#
_entry.id   AF-A0A1Z8N4L5-F1
#
_cell.length_a   1.000
_cell.length_b   1.000
_cell.length_c   1.000
_cell.angle_alpha   90.00
_cell.angle_beta   90.00
_cell.angle_gamma   90.00
#
_symmetry.space_group_name_H-M   'P 1'
#
loop_
_entity.id
_entity.type
_entity.pdbx_description
1 polymer ?
#
loop_
_entity_poly.entity_id
_entity_poly.type
_entity_poly.pdbx_seq_one_letter_code
_entity_poly.pdbx_strand_id
1 'polypeptide(L)'
;MVELDKAKIELKLFSSELSLEDSKVFKELMALYPWCSSFTVAYLKSLKTKNDLRFSSELEKYAVELNSRSVIYDLTKNFDEKIIEESSVVHQTIEKPKTDLSEEDELDVKQDRKLKETKTDALDKLIESEALAARVLKDLKDELPDQGNKGTPANSESENIEIEKPQASQEEAHIDTPRSFNGWLTAGSVQSDAGQKKEYLTFEKPKVPFFSPIKKAKESLGLENLPVSETLAKVFESQGNYAMAKTIYEQLILIFPEKKSFFADQIQKLINKTK
;
A
#
# COMPACT_ATOMS: atom_id res chain seq x y z
N MET A 1 -4.86 48.36 3.67
CA MET A 1 -6.10 47.62 3.36
C MET A 1 -6.00 47.28 1.89
N VAL A 2 -5.60 46.06 1.55
CA VAL A 2 -5.49 45.66 0.14
C VAL A 2 -6.92 45.60 -0.40
N GLU A 3 -7.20 46.31 -1.50
CA GLU A 3 -8.51 46.23 -2.15
C GLU A 3 -8.69 44.80 -2.68
N LEU A 4 -9.53 44.03 -1.98
CA LEU A 4 -9.86 42.65 -2.31
C LEU A 4 -10.88 42.65 -3.46
N ASP A 5 -10.40 42.83 -4.68
CA ASP A 5 -11.23 42.65 -5.88
C ASP A 5 -11.56 41.17 -6.06
N LYS A 6 -12.82 40.80 -5.78
CA LYS A 6 -13.34 39.42 -5.93
C LYS A 6 -12.95 38.77 -7.26
N ALA A 7 -13.10 39.49 -8.36
CA ALA A 7 -12.77 38.97 -9.70
C ALA A 7 -11.28 38.65 -9.87
N LYS A 8 -10.39 39.44 -9.25
CA LYS A 8 -8.95 39.18 -9.28
C LYS A 8 -8.57 37.97 -8.43
N ILE A 9 -9.23 37.78 -7.30
CA ILE A 9 -8.99 36.63 -6.41
C ILE A 9 -9.43 35.33 -7.08
N GLU A 10 -10.61 35.32 -7.72
CA GLU A 10 -11.10 34.15 -8.45
C GLU A 10 -10.16 33.77 -9.59
N LEU A 11 -9.74 34.73 -10.43
CA LEU A 11 -8.78 34.47 -11.49
C LEU A 11 -7.46 33.89 -10.96
N LYS A 12 -6.96 34.41 -9.83
CA LYS A 12 -5.71 33.94 -9.21
C LYS A 12 -5.82 32.53 -8.63
N LEU A 13 -6.94 32.18 -8.01
CA LEU A 13 -7.16 30.83 -7.46
C LEU A 13 -7.13 29.74 -8.54
N PHE A 14 -7.68 30.04 -9.72
CA PHE A 14 -7.71 29.09 -10.84
C PHE A 14 -6.51 29.19 -11.77
N SER A 15 -5.67 30.24 -11.62
CA SER A 15 -4.44 30.37 -12.38
C SER A 15 -3.36 29.38 -11.91
N SER A 16 -2.50 29.00 -12.84
CA SER A 16 -1.39 28.07 -12.57
C SER A 16 -0.18 28.77 -11.94
N GLU A 17 -0.08 30.10 -12.10
CA GLU A 17 1.04 30.92 -11.65
C GLU A 17 0.59 31.91 -10.58
N LEU A 18 1.27 31.90 -9.42
CA LEU A 18 0.88 32.68 -8.25
C LEU A 18 2.02 33.64 -7.86
N SER A 19 1.74 34.94 -7.82
CA SER A 19 2.71 36.01 -7.60
C SER A 19 3.07 36.23 -6.12
N LEU A 20 4.14 36.97 -5.82
CA LEU A 20 4.63 37.22 -4.45
C LEU A 20 3.61 38.00 -3.64
N GLU A 21 2.96 38.96 -4.29
CA GLU A 21 1.93 39.78 -3.66
C GLU A 21 0.73 38.94 -3.20
N ASP A 22 0.50 37.81 -3.88
CA ASP A 22 -0.63 36.93 -3.59
C ASP A 22 -0.48 36.21 -2.25
N SER A 23 0.74 35.98 -1.77
CA SER A 23 0.95 35.33 -0.47
C SER A 23 0.40 36.18 0.68
N LYS A 24 0.60 37.50 0.63
CA LYS A 24 0.05 38.43 1.62
C LYS A 24 -1.47 38.48 1.56
N VAL A 25 -2.02 38.55 0.34
CA VAL A 25 -3.47 38.57 0.11
C VAL A 25 -4.13 37.30 0.64
N PHE A 26 -3.57 36.12 0.36
CA PHE A 26 -4.12 34.87 0.88
C PHE A 26 -3.98 34.76 2.40
N LYS A 27 -2.92 35.32 2.99
CA LYS A 27 -2.78 35.37 4.45
C LYS A 27 -3.83 36.27 5.12
N GLU A 28 -4.15 37.40 4.51
CA GLU A 28 -5.27 38.24 4.96
C GLU A 28 -6.61 37.51 4.80
N LEU A 29 -6.82 36.79 3.68
CA LEU A 29 -8.02 35.99 3.45
C LEU A 29 -8.15 34.82 4.43
N MET A 30 -7.04 34.18 4.85
CA MET A 30 -7.06 33.16 5.89
C MET A 30 -7.52 33.72 7.23
N ALA A 31 -7.13 34.96 7.57
CA ALA A 31 -7.60 35.62 8.78
C ALA A 31 -9.09 35.97 8.71
N LEU A 32 -9.60 36.33 7.53
CA LEU A 32 -11.02 36.64 7.30
C LEU A 32 -11.90 35.39 7.23
N TYR A 33 -11.37 34.28 6.72
CA TYR A 33 -12.11 33.03 6.49
C TYR A 33 -11.38 31.80 7.06
N PRO A 34 -11.33 31.63 8.40
CA PRO A 34 -10.55 30.54 9.04
C PRO A 34 -10.97 29.12 8.65
N TRP A 35 -12.21 28.92 8.20
CA TRP A 35 -12.76 27.61 7.85
C TRP A 35 -12.64 27.27 6.36
N CYS A 36 -12.03 28.14 5.54
CA CYS A 36 -11.89 27.93 4.11
C CYS A 36 -10.49 27.42 3.75
N SER A 37 -10.36 26.10 3.59
CA SER A 37 -9.09 25.45 3.23
C SER A 37 -8.56 25.83 1.85
N SER A 38 -9.41 26.32 0.93
CA SER A 38 -8.95 26.74 -0.41
C SER A 38 -7.93 27.87 -0.37
N PHE A 39 -8.09 28.83 0.56
CA PHE A 39 -7.13 29.94 0.71
C PHE A 39 -5.82 29.47 1.33
N THR A 40 -5.86 28.51 2.25
CA THR A 40 -4.67 27.93 2.88
C THR A 40 -3.85 27.13 1.85
N VAL A 41 -4.53 26.36 0.99
CA VAL A 41 -3.90 25.68 -0.15
C VAL A 41 -3.27 26.68 -1.11
N ALA A 42 -3.99 27.74 -1.50
CA ALA A 42 -3.47 28.76 -2.39
C ALA A 42 -2.26 29.49 -1.80
N TYR A 43 -2.31 29.84 -0.51
CA TYR A 43 -1.20 30.41 0.24
C TYR A 43 0.04 29.50 0.21
N LEU A 44 -0.11 28.24 0.63
CA LEU A 44 0.99 27.26 0.65
C LEU A 44 1.55 26.99 -0.75
N LYS A 45 0.69 26.90 -1.77
CA LYS A 45 1.09 26.78 -3.17
C LYS A 45 1.91 27.99 -3.61
N SER A 46 1.52 29.21 -3.23
CA SER A 46 2.23 30.45 -3.59
C SER A 46 3.65 30.52 -3.01
N LEU A 47 3.86 29.95 -1.82
CA LEU A 47 5.16 29.85 -1.15
C LEU A 47 6.03 28.78 -1.79
N LYS A 48 5.44 27.63 -2.10
CA LYS A 48 6.11 26.52 -2.77
C LYS A 48 6.64 26.92 -4.15
N THR A 49 5.83 27.58 -4.99
CA THR A 49 6.25 28.04 -6.32
C THR A 49 7.46 28.96 -6.28
N LYS A 50 7.69 29.64 -5.15
CA LYS A 50 8.82 30.56 -4.97
C LYS A 50 9.97 29.98 -4.17
N ASN A 51 9.85 28.73 -3.75
CA ASN A 51 10.80 28.08 -2.83
C ASN A 51 11.09 28.95 -1.60
N ASP A 52 10.04 29.55 -1.00
CA ASP A 52 10.20 30.29 0.25
C ASP A 52 10.56 29.32 1.39
N LEU A 53 11.59 29.66 2.15
CA LEU A 53 12.07 28.90 3.32
C LEU A 53 10.97 28.72 4.38
N ARG A 54 9.99 29.63 4.42
CA ARG A 54 8.85 29.57 5.36
C ARG A 54 7.88 28.44 5.05
N PHE A 55 7.89 27.92 3.82
CA PHE A 55 6.93 26.93 3.35
C PHE A 55 6.85 25.71 4.27
N SER A 56 7.97 25.13 4.67
CA SER A 56 8.00 23.95 5.55
C SER A 56 7.32 24.21 6.89
N SER A 57 7.69 25.32 7.53
CA SER A 57 7.17 25.70 8.85
C SER A 57 5.68 26.08 8.82
N GLU A 58 5.19 26.64 7.72
CA GLU A 58 3.80 27.03 7.56
C GLU A 58 2.94 25.85 7.09
N LEU A 59 3.48 24.95 6.26
CA LEU A 59 2.82 23.71 5.90
C LEU A 59 2.51 22.87 7.14
N GLU A 60 3.45 22.74 8.08
CA GLU A 60 3.23 21.99 9.31
C GLU A 60 2.08 22.57 10.15
N LYS A 61 2.00 23.91 10.25
CA LYS A 61 0.95 24.60 11.01
C LYS A 61 -0.42 24.46 10.35
N TYR A 62 -0.49 24.68 9.05
CA TYR A 62 -1.74 24.72 8.31
C TYR A 62 -2.15 23.36 7.72
N ALA A 63 -1.33 22.32 7.84
CA ALA A 63 -1.67 20.97 7.42
C ALA A 63 -2.92 20.43 8.14
N VAL A 64 -3.17 20.87 9.38
CA VAL A 64 -4.35 20.48 10.15
C VAL A 64 -5.64 21.03 9.52
N GLU A 65 -5.59 22.21 8.89
CA GLU A 65 -6.74 22.83 8.22
C GLU A 65 -7.05 22.17 6.86
N LEU A 66 -6.13 21.36 6.33
CA LEU A 66 -6.29 20.68 5.04
C LEU A 66 -7.06 19.37 5.21
N ASN A 67 -8.26 19.31 4.63
CA ASN A 67 -9.12 18.12 4.70
C ASN A 67 -8.59 16.94 3.85
N SER A 68 -7.76 17.21 2.83
CA SER A 68 -7.24 16.16 1.93
C SER A 68 -5.74 15.96 2.05
N ARG A 69 -5.35 14.70 2.34
CA ARG A 69 -3.94 14.27 2.31
C ARG A 69 -3.36 14.23 0.90
N SER A 70 -4.18 14.10 -0.14
CA SER A 70 -3.70 14.17 -1.53
C SER A 70 -3.15 15.56 -1.85
N VAL A 71 -3.82 16.61 -1.37
CA VAL A 71 -3.37 17.99 -1.59
C VAL A 71 -2.05 18.26 -0.89
N ILE A 72 -1.87 17.75 0.34
CA ILE A 72 -0.60 17.82 1.05
C ILE A 72 0.50 17.09 0.26
N TYR A 73 0.19 15.89 -0.23
CA TYR A 73 1.12 15.10 -1.04
C TYR A 73 1.53 15.83 -2.33
N ASP A 74 0.58 16.43 -3.04
CA ASP A 74 0.85 17.21 -4.25
C ASP A 74 1.69 18.47 -3.93
N LEU A 75 1.48 19.07 -2.76
CA LEU A 75 2.28 20.17 -2.24
C LEU A 75 3.67 19.73 -1.76
N THR A 76 3.91 18.50 -1.31
CA THR A 76 5.25 18.06 -0.92
C THR A 76 6.02 17.40 -2.05
N LYS A 77 5.34 16.86 -3.06
CA LYS A 77 5.98 16.25 -4.23
C LYS A 77 6.78 17.31 -4.99
N ASN A 78 8.06 17.08 -5.21
CA ASN A 78 8.91 17.99 -5.98
C ASN A 78 8.35 18.13 -7.39
N PHE A 79 8.17 19.37 -7.87
CA PHE A 79 7.76 19.64 -9.25
C PHE A 79 8.81 19.16 -10.28
N ASP A 80 10.03 18.86 -9.83
CA ASP A 80 11.15 18.47 -10.68
C ASP A 80 10.98 17.13 -11.39
N GLU A 81 10.08 16.25 -10.92
CA GLU A 81 9.78 15.01 -11.66
C GLU A 81 9.05 15.26 -12.99
N LYS A 82 8.40 16.42 -13.16
CA LYS A 82 7.71 16.74 -14.42
C LYS A 82 8.67 17.04 -15.58
N ILE A 83 9.94 17.32 -15.32
CA ILE A 83 10.94 17.62 -16.36
C ILE A 83 11.48 16.33 -17.00
N ILE A 84 11.37 15.17 -16.34
CA ILE A 84 11.99 13.93 -16.81
C ILE A 84 11.06 13.12 -17.74
N GLU A 85 9.74 13.23 -17.60
CA GLU A 85 8.80 12.41 -18.40
C GLU A 85 8.58 12.93 -19.84
N GLU A 86 8.79 14.21 -20.11
CA GLU A 86 8.56 14.81 -21.44
C GLU A 86 9.76 14.72 -22.41
N SER A 87 10.94 14.27 -21.93
CA SER A 87 12.17 14.17 -22.75
C SER A 87 12.45 12.77 -23.32
N SER A 88 11.58 11.78 -23.07
CA SER A 88 11.80 10.38 -23.47
C SER A 88 11.15 9.97 -24.81
N VAL A 89 10.53 10.90 -25.54
CA VAL A 89 9.84 10.62 -26.82
C VAL A 89 10.57 11.24 -28.02
N VAL A 90 11.89 11.09 -28.14
CA VAL A 90 12.58 11.27 -29.43
C VAL A 90 13.83 10.39 -29.49
N HIS A 91 13.71 9.20 -30.09
CA HIS A 91 14.61 8.64 -31.12
C HIS A 91 14.28 7.17 -31.38
N GLN A 92 13.65 6.92 -32.54
CA GLN A 92 13.79 5.67 -33.26
C GLN A 92 14.97 5.77 -34.24
N THR A 93 15.65 4.63 -34.41
CA THR A 93 16.31 4.08 -35.61
C THR A 93 17.85 4.12 -35.73
N ILE A 94 18.37 2.92 -36.06
CA ILE A 94 19.64 2.48 -36.71
C ILE A 94 20.96 2.57 -35.89
N GLU A 95 21.86 1.58 -35.73
CA GLU A 95 22.21 0.29 -36.38
C GLU A 95 22.89 -0.69 -35.38
N LYS A 96 22.90 -2.00 -35.70
CA LYS A 96 23.79 -3.03 -35.09
C LYS A 96 25.20 -2.96 -35.71
N PRO A 97 26.26 -3.36 -34.99
CA PRO A 97 26.97 -4.58 -35.41
C PRO A 97 27.42 -5.49 -34.25
N LYS A 98 28.14 -6.55 -34.62
CA LYS A 98 28.29 -7.88 -34.02
C LYS A 98 29.78 -8.20 -33.67
N THR A 99 29.97 -9.02 -32.63
CA THR A 99 31.00 -10.06 -32.32
C THR A 99 32.51 -9.79 -32.10
N ASP A 100 33.03 -10.65 -31.19
CA ASP A 100 34.38 -11.26 -31.00
C ASP A 100 35.48 -10.47 -30.27
N LEU A 101 36.44 -11.05 -29.54
CA LEU A 101 36.64 -12.21 -28.63
C LEU A 101 38.15 -12.18 -28.28
N SER A 102 38.57 -12.58 -27.06
CA SER A 102 39.93 -13.03 -26.63
C SER A 102 41.13 -12.05 -26.74
N GLU A 103 42.22 -12.08 -25.96
CA GLU A 103 42.72 -12.80 -24.77
C GLU A 103 44.05 -12.10 -24.35
N GLU A 104 44.37 -12.18 -23.06
CA GLU A 104 45.70 -12.26 -22.40
C GLU A 104 46.84 -11.26 -22.69
N ASP A 105 47.38 -10.63 -21.63
CA ASP A 105 48.69 -11.04 -21.07
C ASP A 105 49.10 -10.24 -19.80
N GLU A 106 50.01 -10.87 -19.06
CA GLU A 106 50.21 -10.83 -17.60
C GLU A 106 51.48 -10.03 -17.14
N LEU A 107 51.68 -10.00 -15.81
CA LEU A 107 52.92 -9.76 -14.99
C LEU A 107 53.15 -8.34 -14.42
N ASP A 108 53.63 -8.10 -13.20
CA ASP A 108 53.75 -8.77 -11.87
C ASP A 108 54.28 -7.71 -10.86
N VAL A 109 54.24 -8.01 -9.55
CA VAL A 109 55.05 -7.52 -8.40
C VAL A 109 54.32 -6.78 -7.25
N LYS A 110 53.87 -7.61 -6.29
CA LYS A 110 54.00 -7.60 -4.80
C LYS A 110 53.91 -6.28 -4.00
N GLN A 111 52.92 -6.19 -3.09
CA GLN A 111 53.09 -6.03 -1.61
C GLN A 111 51.74 -6.12 -0.84
N ASP A 112 51.84 -6.46 0.43
CA ASP A 112 50.86 -7.13 1.30
C ASP A 112 49.59 -6.37 1.77
N ARG A 113 48.59 -7.19 2.18
CA ARG A 113 47.37 -6.91 2.99
C ARG A 113 46.21 -6.14 2.35
N LYS A 114 45.22 -6.89 1.81
CA LYS A 114 43.78 -6.62 2.05
C LYS A 114 42.90 -7.81 1.65
N LEU A 115 41.71 -7.84 2.26
CA LEU A 115 40.74 -8.92 2.31
C LEU A 115 40.49 -9.60 0.95
N LYS A 116 40.47 -10.94 0.93
CA LYS A 116 39.81 -11.69 -0.14
C LYS A 116 38.31 -11.44 -0.02
N GLU A 117 37.79 -10.49 -0.76
CA GLU A 117 36.39 -10.47 -1.15
C GLU A 117 36.18 -11.66 -2.07
N THR A 118 35.73 -12.78 -1.53
CA THR A 118 34.96 -13.72 -2.34
C THR A 118 33.77 -12.94 -2.87
N LYS A 119 33.45 -13.08 -4.16
CA LYS A 119 32.11 -12.73 -4.66
C LYS A 119 31.12 -13.60 -3.90
N THR A 120 30.71 -13.15 -2.72
CA THR A 120 29.62 -13.77 -1.96
C THR A 120 28.38 -13.53 -2.79
N ASP A 121 27.86 -14.60 -3.38
CA ASP A 121 26.61 -14.53 -4.10
C ASP A 121 25.52 -14.03 -3.14
N ALA A 122 24.48 -13.37 -3.65
CA ALA A 122 23.37 -12.90 -2.80
C ALA A 122 22.74 -14.07 -2.00
N LEU A 123 22.87 -15.29 -2.54
CA LEU A 123 22.47 -16.53 -1.91
C LEU A 123 23.31 -16.90 -0.67
N ASP A 124 24.62 -16.69 -0.69
CA ASP A 124 25.49 -17.03 0.44
C ASP A 124 25.18 -16.16 1.66
N LYS A 125 24.96 -14.85 1.43
CA LYS A 125 24.54 -13.92 2.50
C LYS A 125 23.18 -14.31 3.09
N LEU A 126 22.27 -14.81 2.24
CA LEU A 126 20.96 -15.29 2.67
C LEU A 126 21.10 -16.54 3.55
N ILE A 127 21.90 -17.52 3.10
CA ILE A 127 22.17 -18.76 3.84
C ILE A 127 22.82 -18.44 5.20
N GLU A 128 23.79 -17.54 5.23
CA GLU A 128 24.44 -17.10 6.47
C GLU A 128 23.44 -16.42 7.42
N SER A 129 22.59 -15.53 6.92
CA SER A 129 21.58 -14.84 7.74
C SER A 129 20.54 -15.79 8.33
N GLU A 130 20.11 -16.79 7.54
CA GLU A 130 19.14 -17.80 7.99
C GLU A 130 19.76 -18.74 9.03
N ALA A 131 21.02 -19.14 8.82
CA ALA A 131 21.74 -19.97 9.77
C ALA A 131 21.94 -19.26 11.13
N LEU A 132 22.20 -17.96 11.12
CA LEU A 132 22.28 -17.14 12.34
C LEU A 132 20.91 -17.05 13.03
N ALA A 133 19.83 -16.80 12.28
CA ALA A 133 18.48 -16.75 12.83
C ALA A 133 18.06 -18.08 13.48
N ALA A 134 18.34 -19.21 12.80
CA ALA A 134 18.06 -20.55 13.32
C ALA A 134 18.82 -20.84 14.63
N ARG A 135 20.07 -20.37 14.75
CA ARG A 135 20.85 -20.50 15.98
C ARG A 135 20.24 -19.70 17.13
N VAL A 136 19.85 -18.45 16.89
CA VAL A 136 19.18 -17.61 17.91
C VAL A 136 17.88 -18.27 18.37
N LEU A 137 17.09 -18.80 17.44
CA LEU A 137 15.85 -19.52 17.78
C LEU A 137 16.11 -20.79 18.60
N LYS A 138 17.21 -21.49 18.32
CA LYS A 138 17.63 -22.66 19.09
C LYS A 138 18.08 -22.27 20.51
N ASP A 139 18.89 -21.24 20.63
CA ASP A 139 19.36 -20.75 21.94
C ASP A 139 18.17 -20.30 22.81
N LEU A 140 17.16 -19.65 22.21
CA LEU A 140 15.89 -19.29 22.90
C LEU A 140 15.01 -20.49 23.25
N LYS A 141 15.06 -21.56 22.44
CA LYS A 141 14.35 -22.82 22.69
C LYS A 141 14.97 -23.59 23.85
N ASP A 142 16.30 -23.55 23.97
CA ASP A 142 17.08 -24.26 24.99
C ASP A 142 17.04 -23.54 26.36
N GLU A 143 16.70 -22.24 26.43
CA GLU A 143 16.52 -21.45 27.67
C GLU A 143 15.18 -21.70 28.40
N LEU A 144 14.26 -22.50 27.84
CA LEU A 144 13.00 -22.87 28.49
C LEU A 144 13.15 -24.26 29.15
N PRO A 145 12.91 -24.41 30.46
CA PRO A 145 12.95 -25.73 31.08
C PRO A 145 11.87 -26.64 30.50
N ASP A 146 12.32 -27.85 30.15
CA ASP A 146 11.57 -28.98 29.63
C ASP A 146 10.36 -29.32 30.51
N GLN A 147 9.17 -28.86 30.11
CA GLN A 147 7.90 -29.49 30.48
C GLN A 147 7.53 -30.40 29.32
N GLY A 148 7.96 -31.66 29.43
CA GLY A 148 7.70 -32.68 28.44
C GLY A 148 6.20 -32.88 28.22
N ASN A 149 5.79 -32.97 26.95
CA ASN A 149 4.73 -33.88 26.58
C ASN A 149 4.87 -34.33 25.12
N LYS A 150 4.97 -35.65 24.94
CA LYS A 150 4.87 -36.32 23.63
C LYS A 150 3.40 -36.35 23.20
N GLY A 151 3.15 -36.18 21.90
CA GLY A 151 1.97 -36.76 21.24
C GLY A 151 1.25 -35.84 20.25
N THR A 152 1.45 -36.08 18.95
CA THR A 152 0.40 -35.97 17.92
C THR A 152 -0.52 -37.20 17.99
N PRO A 153 -1.67 -37.27 17.29
CA PRO A 153 -2.74 -36.30 16.99
C PRO A 153 -4.17 -36.87 17.29
N ALA A 154 -5.20 -36.07 17.55
CA ALA A 154 -6.63 -36.41 17.27
C ALA A 154 -7.63 -35.35 17.79
N ASN A 155 -8.57 -35.00 16.92
CA ASN A 155 -10.02 -34.74 17.02
C ASN A 155 -10.75 -34.48 18.38
N SER A 156 -11.96 -33.90 18.25
CA SER A 156 -13.06 -33.70 19.22
C SER A 156 -12.88 -32.48 20.15
N GLU A 157 -13.63 -31.40 19.97
CA GLU A 157 -15.05 -31.12 20.28
C GLU A 157 -15.17 -30.29 21.57
N SER A 158 -16.14 -29.39 21.52
CA SER A 158 -16.47 -28.30 22.42
C SER A 158 -16.65 -28.70 23.89
N GLU A 159 -16.12 -27.92 24.81
CA GLU A 159 -16.74 -27.71 26.12
C GLU A 159 -16.68 -26.24 26.54
N ASN A 160 -17.87 -25.69 26.84
CA ASN A 160 -18.08 -24.40 27.48
C ASN A 160 -17.54 -24.47 28.92
N ILE A 161 -16.74 -23.49 29.33
CA ILE A 161 -16.44 -23.26 30.74
C ILE A 161 -17.20 -21.99 31.16
N GLU A 162 -18.29 -22.18 31.89
CA GLU A 162 -18.92 -21.15 32.71
C GLU A 162 -17.95 -20.73 33.81
N ILE A 163 -17.58 -19.45 33.83
CA ILE A 163 -16.82 -18.86 34.93
C ILE A 163 -17.80 -18.04 35.76
N GLU A 164 -18.07 -18.55 36.97
CA GLU A 164 -18.87 -17.86 37.98
C GLU A 164 -18.23 -16.52 38.39
N LYS A 165 -19.08 -15.50 38.52
CA LYS A 165 -18.72 -14.11 38.80
C LYS A 165 -18.58 -13.90 40.31
N PRO A 166 -17.51 -13.30 40.85
CA PRO A 166 -17.43 -13.01 42.28
C PRO A 166 -18.42 -11.92 42.69
N GLN A 167 -19.18 -12.15 43.76
CA GLN A 167 -20.06 -11.15 44.38
C GLN A 167 -19.26 -9.96 44.91
N ALA A 168 -19.65 -8.76 44.51
CA ALA A 168 -19.10 -7.50 45.01
C ALA A 168 -19.79 -7.11 46.32
N SER A 169 -19.00 -6.98 47.40
CA SER A 169 -19.38 -6.28 48.62
C SER A 169 -19.56 -4.79 48.30
N GLN A 170 -20.69 -4.22 48.72
CA GLN A 170 -20.98 -2.80 48.56
C GLN A 170 -20.23 -2.01 49.64
N GLU A 171 -19.28 -1.18 49.22
CA GLU A 171 -18.69 -0.14 50.06
C GLU A 171 -19.04 1.21 49.42
N GLU A 172 -19.69 2.07 50.20
CA GLU A 172 -20.27 3.34 49.76
C GLU A 172 -19.17 4.33 49.32
N ALA A 173 -19.36 4.92 48.14
CA ALA A 173 -18.40 5.80 47.50
C ALA A 173 -18.45 7.24 48.07
N HIS A 174 -17.37 7.68 48.73
CA HIS A 174 -17.11 9.08 49.01
C HIS A 174 -16.65 9.80 47.73
N ILE A 175 -17.27 10.94 47.39
CA ILE A 175 -17.19 11.58 46.06
C ILE A 175 -15.93 12.44 45.85
N ASP A 176 -15.07 12.61 46.86
CA ASP A 176 -13.95 13.57 46.82
C ASP A 176 -12.55 12.92 46.97
N THR A 177 -12.33 11.79 46.29
CA THR A 177 -10.98 11.23 46.15
C THR A 177 -10.61 11.01 44.69
N PRO A 178 -9.35 11.31 44.28
CA PRO A 178 -8.90 11.07 42.91
C PRO A 178 -8.93 9.57 42.61
N ARG A 179 -9.82 9.16 41.70
CA ARG A 179 -9.98 7.76 41.30
C ARG A 179 -8.77 7.27 40.50
N SER A 180 -8.41 6.00 40.70
CA SER A 180 -7.46 5.31 39.83
C SER A 180 -8.08 5.05 38.45
N PHE A 181 -7.22 4.87 37.45
CA PHE A 181 -7.63 4.64 36.05
C PHE A 181 -8.68 3.53 35.88
N ASN A 182 -8.56 2.43 36.64
CA ASN A 182 -9.54 1.33 36.61
C ASN A 182 -10.90 1.71 37.21
N GLY A 183 -10.92 2.63 38.18
CA GLY A 183 -12.16 3.18 38.74
C GLY A 183 -12.84 4.21 37.83
N TRP A 184 -12.09 4.79 36.88
CA TRP A 184 -12.65 5.61 35.80
C TRP A 184 -13.22 4.75 34.67
N LEU A 185 -12.51 3.68 34.28
CA LEU A 185 -12.98 2.75 33.24
C LEU A 185 -14.33 2.07 33.59
N THR A 186 -14.55 1.78 34.87
CA THR A 186 -15.79 1.14 35.33
C THR A 186 -16.90 2.14 35.66
N ALA A 187 -16.58 3.43 35.86
CA ALA A 187 -17.58 4.47 36.11
C ALA A 187 -18.51 4.69 34.90
N GLY A 188 -18.02 4.46 33.68
CA GLY A 188 -18.83 4.57 32.46
C GLY A 188 -19.70 3.34 32.15
N SER A 189 -19.53 2.23 32.86
CA SER A 189 -20.28 0.99 32.59
C SER A 189 -21.53 0.83 33.46
N VAL A 190 -21.80 1.74 34.39
CA VAL A 190 -23.04 1.71 35.18
C VAL A 190 -24.17 2.21 34.29
N GLN A 191 -25.08 1.28 34.00
CA GLN A 191 -26.23 1.42 33.13
C GLN A 191 -27.03 2.69 33.41
N SER A 192 -27.12 3.56 32.41
CA SER A 192 -28.28 4.45 32.27
C SER A 192 -29.46 3.61 31.78
N ASP A 193 -30.18 3.01 32.71
CA ASP A 193 -31.52 2.49 32.49
C ASP A 193 -32.51 3.65 32.56
N ALA A 194 -32.75 4.31 31.44
CA ALA A 194 -33.92 5.15 31.20
C ALA A 194 -34.09 5.37 29.69
N GLY A 195 -35.19 4.86 29.15
CA GLY A 195 -35.45 4.69 27.74
C GLY A 195 -35.40 5.97 26.91
N GLN A 196 -34.68 5.87 25.79
CA GLN A 196 -35.13 6.25 24.45
C GLN A 196 -34.07 5.71 23.47
N LYS A 197 -34.34 4.53 22.91
CA LYS A 197 -33.52 4.00 21.80
C LYS A 197 -33.70 4.97 20.64
N LYS A 198 -32.72 5.83 20.40
CA LYS A 198 -32.64 6.61 19.16
C LYS A 198 -32.52 5.60 18.02
N GLU A 199 -33.59 5.45 17.24
CA GLU A 199 -33.59 4.61 16.04
C GLU A 199 -32.75 5.31 14.98
N TYR A 200 -31.48 4.90 14.88
CA TYR A 200 -30.64 5.30 13.76
C TYR A 200 -31.01 4.41 12.56
N LEU A 201 -31.06 5.01 11.37
CA LEU A 201 -31.24 4.29 10.11
C LEU A 201 -30.02 3.37 9.90
N THR A 202 -30.13 2.11 10.30
CA THR A 202 -29.07 1.12 10.13
C THR A 202 -29.17 0.52 8.75
N PHE A 203 -28.31 0.96 7.84
CA PHE A 203 -28.07 0.23 6.61
C PHE A 203 -27.28 -1.03 6.95
N GLU A 204 -27.81 -2.20 6.62
CA GLU A 204 -27.04 -3.44 6.64
C GLU A 204 -25.92 -3.31 5.62
N LYS A 205 -24.71 -2.96 6.08
CA LYS A 205 -23.53 -3.08 5.24
C LYS A 205 -23.38 -4.57 4.93
N PRO A 206 -23.23 -4.96 3.64
CA PRO A 206 -22.98 -6.36 3.32
C PRO A 206 -21.76 -6.81 4.12
N LYS A 207 -21.88 -7.95 4.81
CA LYS A 207 -20.79 -8.54 5.58
C LYS A 207 -19.71 -8.98 4.60
N VAL A 208 -18.74 -8.09 4.33
CA VAL A 208 -17.54 -8.45 3.58
C VAL A 208 -16.70 -9.36 4.48
N PRO A 209 -16.35 -10.58 4.05
CA PRO A 209 -15.50 -11.44 4.86
C PRO A 209 -14.16 -10.76 5.09
N PHE A 210 -13.64 -10.85 6.31
CA PHE A 210 -12.31 -10.33 6.62
C PHE A 210 -11.25 -10.94 5.69
N PHE A 211 -10.25 -10.14 5.34
CA PHE A 211 -9.15 -10.54 4.48
C PHE A 211 -8.48 -11.81 5.03
N SER A 212 -8.51 -12.90 4.26
CA SER A 212 -7.72 -14.08 4.59
C SER A 212 -6.70 -14.37 3.49
N PRO A 213 -5.40 -14.49 3.84
CA PRO A 213 -4.34 -14.73 2.87
C PRO A 213 -4.60 -15.96 1.99
N ILE A 214 -5.12 -17.03 2.59
CA ILE A 214 -5.41 -18.30 1.89
C ILE A 214 -6.55 -18.14 0.88
N LYS A 215 -7.63 -17.41 1.21
CA LYS A 215 -8.72 -17.18 0.26
C LYS A 215 -8.27 -16.29 -0.88
N LYS A 216 -7.54 -15.20 -0.59
CA LYS A 216 -7.02 -14.31 -1.64
C LYS A 216 -6.03 -15.02 -2.57
N ALA A 217 -5.18 -15.90 -2.05
CA ALA A 217 -4.27 -16.68 -2.87
C ALA A 217 -5.00 -17.59 -3.85
N LYS A 218 -6.08 -18.27 -3.41
CA LYS A 218 -6.91 -19.09 -4.29
C LYS A 218 -7.66 -18.27 -5.35
N GLU A 219 -8.17 -17.10 -4.97
CA GLU A 219 -8.81 -16.16 -5.88
C GLU A 219 -7.83 -15.64 -6.95
N SER A 220 -6.56 -15.46 -6.60
CA SER A 220 -5.51 -15.05 -7.54
C SER A 220 -5.19 -16.12 -8.59
N LEU A 221 -5.46 -17.39 -8.31
CA LEU A 221 -5.38 -18.49 -9.28
C LEU A 221 -6.64 -18.60 -10.16
N GLY A 222 -7.68 -17.81 -9.86
CA GLY A 222 -8.92 -17.79 -10.61
C GLY A 222 -8.74 -17.24 -12.02
N LEU A 223 -9.47 -17.84 -12.96
CA LEU A 223 -9.52 -17.44 -14.37
C LEU A 223 -9.87 -15.96 -14.59
N GLU A 224 -10.66 -15.39 -13.69
CA GLU A 224 -11.14 -14.00 -13.78
C GLU A 224 -10.02 -12.97 -13.62
N ASN A 225 -8.99 -13.30 -12.85
CA ASN A 225 -7.85 -12.41 -12.59
C ASN A 225 -6.69 -12.61 -13.57
N LEU A 226 -6.81 -13.58 -14.48
CA LEU A 226 -5.74 -13.92 -15.41
C LEU A 226 -5.76 -12.97 -16.62
N PRO A 227 -4.63 -12.32 -16.98
CA PRO A 227 -4.59 -11.46 -18.16
C PRO A 227 -4.79 -12.28 -19.44
N VAL A 228 -5.81 -11.95 -20.23
CA VAL A 228 -6.18 -12.70 -21.43
C VAL A 228 -5.33 -12.24 -22.63
N SER A 229 -4.45 -13.11 -23.14
CA SER A 229 -3.62 -12.83 -24.33
C SER A 229 -3.39 -14.07 -25.19
N GLU A 230 -3.14 -13.87 -26.49
CA GLU A 230 -2.85 -14.97 -27.44
C GLU A 230 -1.58 -15.75 -27.03
N THR A 231 -0.54 -15.03 -26.61
CA THR A 231 0.73 -15.64 -26.16
C THR A 231 0.48 -16.55 -24.96
N LEU A 232 -0.36 -16.11 -24.02
CA LEU A 232 -0.70 -16.91 -22.85
C LEU A 232 -1.46 -18.18 -23.23
N ALA A 233 -2.41 -18.10 -24.17
CA ALA A 233 -3.12 -19.27 -24.68
C ALA A 233 -2.14 -20.29 -25.30
N LYS A 234 -1.15 -19.83 -26.08
CA LYS A 234 -0.08 -20.68 -26.63
C LYS A 234 0.80 -21.30 -25.55
N VAL A 235 1.11 -20.57 -24.48
CA VAL A 235 1.86 -21.11 -23.34
C VAL A 235 1.08 -22.26 -22.69
N PHE A 236 -0.22 -22.10 -22.44
CA PHE A 236 -1.04 -23.19 -21.89
C PHE A 236 -1.15 -24.39 -22.83
N GLU A 237 -1.25 -24.15 -24.14
CA GLU A 237 -1.18 -25.22 -25.14
C GLU A 237 0.16 -25.98 -25.07
N SER A 238 1.27 -25.25 -24.97
CA SER A 238 2.61 -25.85 -24.87
C SER A 238 2.81 -26.64 -23.57
N GLN A 239 2.14 -26.23 -22.49
CA GLN A 239 2.12 -26.92 -21.20
C GLN A 239 1.18 -28.14 -21.22
N GLY A 240 0.44 -28.37 -22.31
CA GLY A 240 -0.57 -29.43 -22.41
C GLY A 240 -1.86 -29.14 -21.64
N ASN A 241 -2.02 -27.95 -21.06
CA ASN A 241 -3.26 -27.54 -20.39
C ASN A 241 -4.26 -27.00 -21.43
N TYR A 242 -4.80 -27.90 -22.23
CA TYR A 242 -5.70 -27.57 -23.32
C TYR A 242 -7.04 -27.01 -22.85
N ALA A 243 -7.49 -27.34 -21.64
CA ALA A 243 -8.73 -26.80 -21.08
C ALA A 243 -8.63 -25.28 -20.88
N MET A 244 -7.55 -24.81 -20.24
CA MET A 244 -7.30 -23.39 -20.04
C MET A 244 -6.99 -22.66 -21.35
N ALA A 245 -6.28 -23.31 -22.28
CA ALA A 245 -6.03 -22.71 -23.58
C ALA A 245 -7.34 -22.42 -24.35
N LYS A 246 -8.32 -23.33 -24.29
CA LYS A 246 -9.65 -23.15 -24.90
C LYS A 246 -10.39 -21.96 -24.28
N THR A 247 -10.47 -21.87 -22.94
CA THR A 247 -11.18 -20.77 -22.26
C THR A 247 -10.58 -19.41 -22.58
N ILE A 248 -9.25 -19.31 -22.67
CA ILE A 248 -8.58 -18.06 -23.04
C ILE A 248 -8.89 -17.69 -24.50
N TYR A 249 -8.86 -18.65 -25.43
CA TYR A 249 -9.26 -18.37 -26.82
C TYR A 249 -10.73 -17.96 -26.94
N GLU A 250 -11.63 -18.54 -26.15
CA GLU A 250 -13.04 -18.12 -26.08
C GLU A 250 -13.18 -16.68 -25.58
N GLN A 251 -12.44 -16.30 -24.53
CA GLN A 251 -12.40 -14.92 -24.05
C GLN A 251 -11.82 -13.96 -25.10
N LEU A 252 -10.79 -14.37 -25.84
CA LEU A 252 -10.22 -13.56 -26.92
C LEU A 252 -11.20 -13.33 -28.07
N ILE A 253 -12.13 -14.26 -28.34
CA ILE A 253 -13.20 -14.04 -29.32
C ILE A 253 -14.14 -12.91 -28.87
N LEU A 254 -14.43 -12.83 -27.57
CA LEU A 254 -15.26 -11.76 -27.00
C LEU A 254 -14.56 -10.40 -27.03
N ILE A 255 -13.25 -10.37 -26.74
CA ILE A 255 -12.45 -9.14 -26.69
C ILE A 255 -12.09 -8.65 -28.11
N PHE A 256 -11.79 -9.57 -29.04
CA PHE A 256 -11.31 -9.26 -30.40
C PHE A 256 -12.14 -9.99 -31.48
N PRO A 257 -13.38 -9.53 -31.74
CA PRO A 257 -14.30 -10.22 -32.65
C PRO A 257 -13.83 -10.26 -34.11
N GLU A 258 -12.93 -9.36 -34.53
CA GLU A 258 -12.35 -9.33 -35.88
C GLU A 258 -11.53 -10.59 -36.19
N LYS A 259 -10.84 -11.14 -35.17
CA LYS A 259 -10.00 -12.33 -35.28
C LYS A 259 -10.73 -13.62 -34.90
N LYS A 260 -12.08 -13.59 -34.84
CA LYS A 260 -12.87 -14.74 -34.39
C LYS A 260 -12.63 -16.03 -35.17
N SER A 261 -12.42 -15.94 -36.49
CA SER A 261 -12.14 -17.10 -37.35
C SER A 261 -10.82 -17.76 -36.95
N PHE A 262 -9.77 -16.96 -36.76
CA PHE A 262 -8.47 -17.44 -36.33
C PHE A 262 -8.55 -18.16 -34.98
N PHE A 263 -9.22 -17.57 -33.98
CA PHE A 263 -9.34 -18.20 -32.66
C PHE A 263 -10.21 -19.47 -32.70
N ALA A 264 -11.28 -19.49 -33.49
CA ALA A 264 -12.09 -20.68 -33.70
C ALA A 264 -11.27 -21.84 -34.30
N ASP A 265 -10.40 -21.56 -35.28
CA ASP A 265 -9.49 -22.54 -35.86
C ASP A 265 -8.50 -23.09 -34.82
N GLN A 266 -7.97 -22.24 -33.92
CA GLN A 266 -7.11 -22.70 -32.83
C GLN A 266 -7.86 -23.60 -31.85
N ILE A 267 -9.09 -23.24 -31.48
CA ILE A 267 -9.94 -24.08 -30.61
C ILE A 267 -10.20 -25.44 -31.27
N GLN A 268 -10.48 -25.50 -32.58
CA GLN A 268 -10.64 -26.76 -33.30
C GLN A 268 -9.36 -27.61 -33.28
N LYS A 269 -8.19 -27.00 -33.50
CA LYS A 269 -6.89 -27.70 -33.37
C LYS A 269 -6.70 -28.29 -31.98
N LEU A 270 -7.03 -27.53 -30.93
CA LEU A 270 -6.96 -28.01 -29.56
C LEU A 270 -7.93 -29.16 -29.29
N ILE A 271 -9.15 -29.11 -29.85
CA ILE A 271 -10.13 -30.21 -29.73
C ILE A 271 -9.59 -31.48 -30.37
N ASN A 272 -8.99 -31.38 -31.56
CA ASN A 272 -8.42 -32.52 -32.26
C ASN A 272 -7.20 -33.12 -31.55
N LYS A 273 -6.41 -32.31 -30.83
CA LYS A 273 -5.27 -32.80 -30.01
C LYS A 273 -5.71 -33.51 -28.73
N THR A 274 -6.88 -33.15 -28.19
CA THR A 274 -7.43 -33.77 -26.98
C THR A 274 -8.21 -35.07 -27.23
N LYS A 275 -8.40 -35.43 -28.50
CA LYS A 275 -9.24 -36.55 -28.95
C LYS A 275 -8.36 -37.70 -29.42
#